data_AF-A0ABD7S9Z8-F1
#
_entry.id   AF-A0ABD7S9Z8-F1
#
_cell.length_a   1.000
_cell.length_b   1.000
_cell.length_c   1.000
_cell.angle_alpha   90.00
_cell.angle_beta   90.00
_cell.angle_gamma   90.00
#
_symmetry.space_group_name_H-M   'P 1'
#
loop_
_entity.id
_entity.type
_entity.pdbx_description
1 polymer ?
#
loop_
_entity_poly.entity_id
_entity_poly.type
_entity_poly.pdbx_seq_one_letter_code
_entity_poly.pdbx_strand_id
1 'polypeptide(L)'
;MLALTAGVATTASAQRPIPIFATNKNAGVKAILVQNVNVRSGWICTQVPSNGKSTTLASVLAGSTFQVGGFSTTDCRLGTALKTLNQPIFTVGNGYQVFIDVNGTIQVTQ
;
A
#
# COMPACT_ATOMS: atom_id res chain seq x y z
N MET A 1 29.22 -9.88 40.86
CA MET A 1 28.53 -8.63 40.48
C MET A 1 27.55 -9.01 39.37
N LEU A 2 26.24 -9.06 39.66
CA LEU A 2 25.22 -9.45 38.69
C LEU A 2 24.95 -8.29 37.72
N ALA A 3 25.06 -8.53 36.42
CA ALA A 3 24.59 -7.62 35.39
C ALA A 3 23.11 -7.95 35.07
N LEU A 4 22.19 -7.08 35.47
CA LEU A 4 20.82 -7.06 34.95
C LEU A 4 20.78 -6.03 33.82
N THR A 5 21.00 -6.47 32.58
CA THR A 5 20.58 -5.69 31.41
C THR A 5 19.14 -6.04 31.11
N ALA A 6 18.25 -5.06 31.34
CA ALA A 6 16.84 -5.12 30.99
C ALA A 6 16.69 -5.46 29.50
N GLY A 7 16.24 -6.69 29.22
CA GLY A 7 15.72 -7.04 27.91
C GLY A 7 14.38 -6.35 27.74
N VAL A 8 14.36 -5.20 27.07
CA VAL A 8 13.12 -4.60 26.59
C VAL A 8 12.55 -5.59 25.58
N ALA A 9 11.61 -6.43 26.02
CA ALA A 9 10.79 -7.22 25.13
C ALA A 9 9.89 -6.24 24.39
N THR A 10 10.40 -5.61 23.33
CA THR A 10 9.53 -5.07 22.30
C THR A 10 8.77 -6.29 21.76
N THR A 11 7.51 -6.43 22.14
CA THR A 11 6.61 -7.39 21.53
C THR A 11 6.53 -7.03 20.06
N ALA A 12 7.39 -7.64 19.25
CA ALA A 12 7.20 -7.71 17.82
C ALA A 12 5.94 -8.56 17.62
N SER A 13 4.78 -7.92 17.67
CA SER A 13 3.55 -8.49 17.14
C SER A 13 3.91 -8.99 15.75
N ALA A 14 3.90 -10.30 15.54
CA ALA A 14 4.24 -10.91 14.26
C ALA A 14 3.33 -10.29 13.20
N GLN A 15 3.85 -9.31 12.48
CA GLN A 15 3.07 -8.55 11.50
C GLN A 15 2.74 -9.50 10.36
N ARG A 16 1.47 -9.90 10.28
CA ARG A 16 0.99 -10.81 9.24
C ARG A 16 0.92 -10.07 7.90
N PRO A 17 1.42 -10.67 6.81
CA PRO A 17 1.23 -10.13 5.47
C PRO A 17 -0.24 -10.26 5.06
N ILE A 18 -0.80 -9.17 4.56
CA ILE A 18 -2.16 -9.02 4.08
C ILE A 18 -2.12 -8.74 2.57
N PRO A 19 -2.81 -9.55 1.74
CA PRO A 19 -2.80 -9.35 0.30
C PRO A 19 -3.57 -8.08 -0.09
N ILE A 20 -3.07 -7.42 -1.13
CA ILE A 20 -3.74 -6.29 -1.76
C ILE A 20 -4.09 -6.66 -3.20
N PHE A 21 -5.29 -6.30 -3.62
CA PHE A 21 -5.76 -6.41 -4.99
C PHE A 21 -6.13 -5.04 -5.52
N ALA A 22 -5.78 -4.71 -6.75
CA ALA A 22 -6.18 -3.46 -7.37
C ALA A 22 -6.89 -3.68 -8.69
N THR A 23 -8.00 -2.98 -8.89
CA THR A 23 -8.75 -2.95 -10.13
C THR A 23 -8.63 -1.57 -10.75
N ASN A 24 -7.94 -1.48 -11.90
CA ASN A 24 -7.73 -0.21 -12.58
C ASN A 24 -8.64 -0.06 -13.80
N LYS A 25 -9.57 0.89 -13.73
CA LYS A 25 -10.46 1.30 -14.84
C LYS A 25 -10.06 2.67 -15.42
N ASN A 26 -9.05 3.32 -14.87
CA ASN A 26 -8.56 4.61 -15.33
C ASN A 26 -7.35 4.45 -16.26
N ALA A 27 -7.51 4.77 -17.54
CA ALA A 27 -6.44 4.68 -18.55
C ALA A 27 -5.23 5.59 -18.26
N GLY A 28 -5.42 6.66 -17.48
CA GLY A 28 -4.34 7.54 -17.06
C GLY A 28 -3.39 6.88 -16.06
N VAL A 29 -3.86 5.88 -15.30
CA VAL A 29 -3.08 5.20 -14.25
C VAL A 29 -2.36 4.01 -14.85
N LYS A 30 -1.04 3.97 -14.70
CA LYS A 30 -0.19 2.86 -15.15
C LYS A 30 0.49 2.13 -14.00
N ALA A 31 0.65 2.79 -12.86
CA ALA A 31 1.14 2.16 -11.64
C ALA A 31 0.44 2.70 -10.39
N ILE A 32 0.43 1.89 -9.35
CA ILE A 32 -0.04 2.24 -8.00
C ILE A 32 1.15 2.17 -7.04
N LEU A 33 1.33 3.24 -6.28
CA LEU A 33 2.22 3.32 -5.15
C LEU A 33 1.43 2.98 -3.89
N VAL A 34 1.95 2.07 -3.07
CA VAL A 34 1.50 1.82 -1.70
C VAL A 34 2.66 2.13 -0.77
N GLN A 35 2.55 3.19 0.02
CA GLN A 35 3.61 3.67 0.90
C GLN A 35 3.17 3.60 2.36
N ASN A 36 3.98 2.99 3.20
CA ASN A 36 3.80 3.03 4.65
C ASN A 36 4.07 4.46 5.13
N VAL A 37 3.08 5.09 5.78
CA VAL A 37 3.19 6.49 6.20
C VAL A 37 4.22 6.69 7.33
N ASN A 38 4.44 5.65 8.13
CA ASN A 38 5.38 5.67 9.25
C ASN A 38 6.80 5.26 8.85
N VAL A 39 6.97 4.68 7.66
CA VAL A 39 8.26 4.21 7.14
C VAL A 39 8.47 4.79 5.75
N ARG A 40 9.15 5.93 5.64
CA ARG A 40 9.36 6.62 4.35
C ARG A 40 10.03 5.75 3.27
N SER A 41 10.90 4.82 3.67
CA SER A 41 11.53 3.85 2.75
C SER A 41 10.65 2.65 2.41
N GLY A 42 9.57 2.43 3.17
CA GLY A 42 8.64 1.32 3.00
C GLY A 42 7.57 1.66 1.99
N TRP A 43 7.91 1.64 0.71
CA TRP A 43 6.97 1.86 -0.36
C TRP A 43 7.12 0.82 -1.46
N ILE A 44 6.02 0.56 -2.16
CA ILE A 44 5.96 -0.41 -3.25
C ILE A 44 5.24 0.22 -4.42
N CYS A 45 5.85 0.17 -5.60
CA CYS A 45 5.21 0.54 -6.85
C CYS A 45 4.87 -0.73 -7.62
N THR A 46 3.62 -0.85 -8.05
CA THR A 46 3.15 -1.98 -8.84
C THR A 46 2.49 -1.46 -10.10
N GLN A 47 2.93 -1.95 -11.26
CA GLN A 47 2.27 -1.68 -12.53
C GLN A 47 0.88 -2.30 -12.51
N VAL A 48 -0.13 -1.53 -12.94
CA VAL A 48 -1.52 -1.99 -13.00
C VAL A 48 -2.10 -1.78 -14.41
N PRO A 49 -2.57 -2.83 -15.08
CA PRO A 49 -3.20 -2.70 -16.39
C PRO A 49 -4.56 -1.98 -16.25
N SER A 50 -4.82 -0.98 -17.10
CA SER A 50 -6.07 -0.23 -17.13
C SER A 50 -7.16 -0.93 -17.94
N ASN A 51 -7.40 -2.22 -17.65
CA ASN A 51 -8.36 -3.07 -18.37
C ASN A 51 -9.56 -3.48 -17.51
N GLY A 52 -9.70 -2.90 -16.31
CA GLY A 52 -10.75 -3.22 -15.35
C GLY A 52 -10.63 -4.61 -14.71
N LYS A 53 -9.51 -5.32 -14.91
CA LYS A 53 -9.23 -6.59 -14.23
C LYS A 53 -8.46 -6.33 -12.94
N SER A 54 -8.74 -7.18 -11.94
CA SER A 54 -8.02 -7.14 -10.67
C SER A 54 -6.59 -7.68 -10.84
N THR A 55 -5.63 -6.99 -10.24
CA THR A 55 -4.20 -7.31 -10.24
C THR A 55 -3.71 -7.40 -8.81
N THR A 56 -2.93 -8.44 -8.50
CA THR A 56 -2.34 -8.60 -7.16
C THR A 56 -1.17 -7.63 -6.98
N LEU A 57 -1.19 -6.89 -5.88
CA LEU A 57 -0.11 -6.00 -5.45
C LEU A 57 0.74 -6.73 -4.39
N ALA A 58 1.89 -6.16 -4.06
CA ALA A 58 2.66 -6.67 -2.93
C ALA A 58 1.88 -6.55 -1.62
N SER A 59 1.99 -7.58 -0.79
CA SER A 59 1.31 -7.64 0.50
C SER A 59 1.80 -6.55 1.45
N VAL A 60 0.90 -6.09 2.29
CA VAL A 60 1.16 -5.10 3.35
C VAL A 60 1.06 -5.74 4.73
N LEU A 61 1.47 -5.01 5.76
CA LEU A 61 1.52 -5.53 7.12
C LEU A 61 0.27 -5.13 7.90
N ALA A 62 -0.38 -6.11 8.53
CA ALA A 62 -1.49 -5.85 9.44
C ALA A 62 -1.09 -4.87 10.55
N GLY A 63 -2.00 -3.95 10.91
CA GLY A 63 -1.78 -2.91 11.91
C GLY A 63 -0.92 -1.72 11.44
N SER A 64 -0.43 -1.73 10.19
CA SER A 64 0.30 -0.61 9.62
C SER A 64 -0.61 0.30 8.80
N THR A 65 -0.26 1.59 8.74
CA THR A 65 -0.98 2.59 7.95
C THR A 65 -0.26 2.85 6.63
N PHE A 66 -1.02 2.88 5.53
CA PHE A 66 -0.51 3.07 4.18
C PHE A 66 -1.26 4.18 3.45
N GLN A 67 -0.56 4.85 2.56
CA GLN A 67 -1.08 5.79 1.58
C GLN A 67 -1.02 5.16 0.20
N VAL A 68 -2.07 5.36 -0.59
CA VAL A 68 -2.13 4.90 -1.99
C VAL A 68 -2.04 6.09 -2.94
N GLY A 69 -1.26 5.95 -4.02
CA GLY A 69 -1.18 6.97 -5.07
C GLY A 69 -1.14 6.34 -6.46
N GLY A 70 -1.84 6.95 -7.42
CA GLY A 70 -1.81 6.53 -8.83
C GLY A 70 -0.81 7.35 -9.64
N PHE A 71 -0.07 6.68 -10.52
CA PHE A 71 0.97 7.29 -11.36
C PHE A 71 0.69 7.06 -12.84
N SER A 72 1.08 8.02 -13.68
CA SER A 72 0.91 7.95 -15.15
C SER A 72 2.00 7.16 -15.88
N THR A 73 2.99 6.68 -15.14
CA THR A 73 4.11 5.87 -15.59
C THR A 73 4.10 4.53 -14.88
N THR A 74 4.80 3.53 -15.43
CA THR A 74 4.93 2.20 -14.81
C THR A 74 5.92 2.19 -13.65
N ASP A 75 6.82 3.19 -13.58
CA ASP A 75 7.74 3.42 -12.47
C ASP A 75 7.32 4.65 -11.68
N CYS A 76 7.03 4.46 -10.38
CA CYS A 76 6.63 5.53 -9.46
C CYS A 76 7.82 6.39 -9.00
N ARG A 77 9.07 5.94 -9.15
CA ARG A 77 10.28 6.73 -8.79
C ARG A 77 10.52 7.88 -9.74
N LEU A 78 10.26 7.62 -11.02
CA LEU A 78 10.46 8.56 -12.12
C LEU A 78 9.14 9.21 -12.56
N GLY A 79 8.04 8.76 -11.97
CA GLY A 79 6.68 9.13 -12.34
C GLY A 79 6.16 10.36 -11.64
N THR A 80 5.15 10.99 -12.25
CA THR A 80 4.34 12.02 -11.59
C THR A 80 3.06 11.40 -11.05
N ALA A 81 2.80 11.61 -9.75
CA ALA A 81 1.53 11.24 -9.15
C ALA A 81 0.40 12.03 -9.82
N LEU A 82 -0.68 11.36 -10.18
CA LEU A 82 -1.84 11.99 -10.80
C LEU A 82 -2.60 12.79 -9.74
N LYS A 83 -2.45 14.12 -9.79
CA LYS A 83 -3.06 15.06 -8.82
C LYS A 83 -4.59 15.02 -8.78
N THR A 84 -5.22 14.56 -9.86
CA THR A 84 -6.68 14.42 -9.95
C THR A 84 -7.21 13.21 -9.17
N LEU A 85 -6.33 12.28 -8.79
CA LEU A 85 -6.68 11.16 -7.93
C LEU A 85 -6.48 11.55 -6.47
N ASN A 86 -7.46 11.25 -5.63
CA ASN A 86 -7.26 11.25 -4.18
C ASN A 86 -6.16 10.25 -3.80
N GLN A 87 -5.46 10.53 -2.71
CA GLN A 87 -4.42 9.67 -2.17
C GLN A 87 -4.88 9.14 -0.81
N PRO A 88 -5.78 8.15 -0.77
CA PRO A 88 -6.37 7.70 0.47
C PRO A 88 -5.31 7.11 1.40
N ILE A 89 -5.48 7.36 2.70
CA ILE A 89 -4.70 6.78 3.77
C ILE A 89 -5.60 5.78 4.51
N PHE A 90 -5.11 4.57 4.74
CA PHE A 90 -5.86 3.51 5.42
C PHE A 90 -4.97 2.72 6.36
N THR A 91 -5.55 2.20 7.45
CA THR A 91 -4.86 1.30 8.38
C THR A 91 -5.31 -0.13 8.14
N VAL A 92 -4.37 -1.04 7.93
CA VAL A 92 -4.64 -2.43 7.57
C VAL A 92 -5.24 -3.18 8.77
N GLY A 93 -6.48 -3.61 8.63
CA GLY A 93 -7.15 -4.47 9.62
C GLY A 93 -6.53 -5.86 9.67
N ASN A 94 -6.67 -6.54 10.82
CA ASN A 94 -6.20 -7.92 10.97
C ASN A 94 -7.24 -8.88 10.35
N GLY A 95 -6.81 -9.77 9.45
CA GLY A 95 -7.69 -10.81 8.85
C GLY A 95 -8.47 -10.41 7.59
N TYR A 96 -8.25 -9.20 7.06
CA TYR A 96 -8.94 -8.70 5.87
C TYR A 96 -8.07 -8.79 4.61
N GLN A 97 -8.70 -8.72 3.42
CA GLN A 97 -8.00 -8.49 2.16
C GLN A 97 -8.23 -7.04 1.77
N VAL A 98 -7.23 -6.36 1.22
CA VAL A 98 -7.39 -4.95 0.82
C VAL A 98 -7.70 -4.90 -0.68
N PHE A 99 -8.74 -4.16 -1.04
CA PHE A 99 -9.09 -3.89 -2.44
C PHE A 99 -8.90 -2.41 -2.75
N ILE A 100 -8.25 -2.13 -3.88
CA ILE A 100 -7.99 -0.78 -4.39
C ILE A 100 -8.70 -0.63 -5.72
N ASP A 101 -9.77 0.16 -5.75
CA ASP A 101 -10.50 0.46 -6.98
C ASP A 101 -10.06 1.82 -7.53
N VAL A 102 -9.67 1.85 -8.80
CA VAL A 102 -9.22 3.07 -9.48
C VAL A 102 -10.15 3.40 -10.63
N ASN A 103 -11.07 4.35 -10.40
CA ASN A 103 -12.06 4.81 -11.37
C ASN A 103 -12.36 6.30 -11.17
N GLY A 104 -11.60 7.18 -11.84
CA GLY A 104 -11.66 8.63 -11.61
C GLY A 104 -11.14 9.10 -10.24
N THR A 105 -11.27 8.27 -9.20
CA THR A 105 -10.67 8.37 -7.87
C THR A 105 -10.14 6.99 -7.44
N ILE A 106 -9.28 6.96 -6.42
CA ILE A 106 -8.79 5.76 -5.74
C ILE A 106 -9.65 5.52 -4.51
N GLN A 107 -10.27 4.35 -4.43
CA GLN A 107 -11.05 3.90 -3.28
C GLN A 107 -10.36 2.68 -2.67
N VAL A 108 -10.33 2.60 -1.34
CA VAL A 108 -9.75 1.47 -0.62
C VAL A 108 -10.81 0.84 0.28
N THR A 109 -10.99 -0.47 0.16
CA THR A 109 -11.89 -1.27 1.02
C THR A 109 -11.11 -2.44 1.63
N GLN A 110 -11.58 -2.91 2.79
CA GLN A 110 -10.95 -3.97 3.58
C GLN A 110 -12.00 -4.94 4.06
#